data_AF-S4P3K1-F1
#
_entry.id   AF-S4P3K1-F1
#
_cell.length_a   1.000
_cell.length_b   1.000
_cell.length_c   1.000
_cell.angle_alpha   90.00
_cell.angle_beta   90.00
_cell.angle_gamma   90.00
#
_symmetry.space_group_name_H-M   'P 1'
#
loop_
_entity.id
_entity.type
_entity.pdbx_description
1 polymer ?
#
loop_
_entity_poly.entity_id
_entity_poly.type
_entity_poly.pdbx_seq_one_letter_code
_entity_poly.pdbx_strand_id
1 'polypeptide(L)'
;MALLAALREDIGPMNTLHAIGLSKKFINKLMSLDVGETFTWEEYGLDIRDTAITWLNDLESDERYRRWPSSFMDLLRPTYPGMLRNLRRNIYNYVIIVDPTSPASGPPLKLGETLLSPATPVR
;
A
#
# COMPACT_ATOMS: atom_id res chain seq x y z
N MET A 1 -20.45 22.23 23.75
CA MET A 1 -20.71 20.82 23.37
C MET A 1 -19.43 20.06 23.03
N ALA A 2 -18.50 20.62 22.25
CA ALA A 2 -17.23 19.93 21.89
C ALA A 2 -16.33 19.55 23.09
N LEU A 3 -16.19 20.44 24.09
CA LEU A 3 -15.34 20.18 25.26
C LEU A 3 -15.85 19.04 26.15
N LEU A 4 -17.18 18.92 26.30
CA LEU A 4 -17.79 17.82 27.04
C LEU A 4 -17.61 16.48 26.32
N ALA A 5 -17.65 16.48 24.99
CA ALA A 5 -17.40 15.30 24.18
C ALA A 5 -15.95 14.82 24.33
N ALA A 6 -14.98 15.72 24.24
CA ALA A 6 -13.56 15.41 24.44
C ALA A 6 -13.29 14.84 25.85
N LEU A 7 -13.84 15.46 26.90
CA LEU A 7 -13.72 14.92 28.26
C LEU A 7 -14.33 13.53 28.40
N ARG A 8 -15.46 13.27 27.74
CA ARG A 8 -16.11 11.94 27.78
C ARG A 8 -15.27 10.87 27.08
N GLU A 9 -14.57 11.26 26.03
CA GLU A 9 -13.67 10.39 25.27
C GLU A 9 -12.43 10.02 26.08
N ASP A 10 -11.85 10.96 26.84
CA ASP A 10 -10.67 10.72 27.69
C ASP A 10 -10.97 9.90 28.96
N ILE A 11 -12.16 10.07 29.55
CA ILE A 11 -12.52 9.39 30.81
C ILE A 11 -12.64 7.86 30.63
N GLY A 12 -13.06 7.39 29.46
CA GLY A 12 -13.22 5.96 29.16
C GLY A 12 -11.91 5.17 29.24
N PRO A 13 -10.89 5.53 28.44
CA PRO A 13 -9.55 4.94 28.49
C PRO A 13 -8.93 5.08 29.89
N MET A 14 -9.09 6.22 30.55
CA MET A 14 -8.51 6.45 31.88
C MET A 14 -9.10 5.52 32.94
N ASN A 15 -10.41 5.28 32.92
CA ASN A 15 -11.08 4.32 33.78
C ASN A 15 -10.66 2.88 33.48
N THR A 16 -10.47 2.55 32.19
CA THR A 16 -10.03 1.22 31.76
C THR A 16 -8.61 0.93 32.23
N LEU A 17 -7.68 1.88 32.05
CA LEU A 17 -6.31 1.78 32.54
C LEU A 17 -6.24 1.71 34.08
N HIS A 18 -7.14 2.41 34.76
CA HIS A 18 -7.27 2.33 36.22
C HIS A 18 -7.80 0.96 36.68
N ALA A 19 -8.75 0.36 35.95
CA ALA A 19 -9.28 -0.98 36.23
C ALA A 19 -8.21 -2.08 36.07
N ILE A 20 -7.21 -1.86 35.21
CA ILE A 20 -6.05 -2.75 35.03
C ILE A 20 -5.02 -2.62 36.18
N GLY A 21 -5.25 -1.70 37.13
CA GLY A 21 -4.40 -1.52 38.32
C GLY A 21 -3.17 -0.64 38.09
N LEU A 22 -3.14 0.13 37.00
CA LEU A 22 -2.05 1.05 36.71
C LEU A 22 -2.07 2.26 37.64
N SER A 23 -0.90 2.72 38.08
CA SER A 23 -0.79 3.90 38.92
C SER A 23 -1.21 5.18 38.16
N LYS A 24 -1.87 6.11 38.84
CA LYS A 24 -2.34 7.39 38.25
C LYS A 24 -1.21 8.19 37.58
N LYS A 25 0.00 8.15 38.13
CA LYS A 25 1.18 8.80 37.55
C LYS A 25 1.59 8.18 36.21
N PHE A 26 1.50 6.85 36.11
CA PHE A 26 1.80 6.13 34.88
C PHE A 26 0.72 6.34 33.81
N ILE A 27 -0.55 6.39 34.21
CA ILE A 27 -1.68 6.69 33.31
C ILE A 27 -1.52 8.08 32.68
N ASN A 28 -1.23 9.11 33.48
CA ASN A 28 -1.01 10.46 32.96
C ASN A 28 0.17 10.51 31.99
N LYS A 29 1.24 9.76 32.28
CA LYS A 29 2.41 9.66 31.39
C LYS A 29 2.08 8.94 30.07
N LEU A 30 1.26 7.89 30.12
CA LEU A 30 0.83 7.12 28.95
C LEU A 30 -0.14 7.93 28.07
N MET A 31 -1.09 8.65 28.67
CA MET A 31 -2.00 9.54 27.95
C MET A 31 -1.29 10.76 27.36
N SER A 32 -0.18 11.20 27.98
CA SER A 32 0.66 12.27 27.43
C SER A 32 1.62 11.80 26.34
N LEU A 33 1.72 10.48 26.12
CA LEU A 33 2.54 9.95 25.03
C LEU A 33 1.81 10.24 23.72
N ASP A 34 2.46 11.00 22.85
CA ASP A 34 2.04 11.08 21.45
C ASP A 34 2.34 9.73 20.82
N VAL A 35 1.34 8.85 20.80
CA VAL A 35 1.36 7.65 19.96
C VAL A 35 1.20 8.22 18.55
N GLY A 36 2.33 8.59 17.94
CA GLY A 36 2.36 9.26 16.64
C GLY A 36 1.44 8.54 15.65
N GLU A 37 0.87 9.30 14.71
CA GLU A 37 -0.19 8.87 13.81
C GLU A 37 -0.16 7.37 13.55
N THR A 38 -1.09 6.63 14.19
CA THR A 38 -1.39 5.26 13.77
C THR A 38 -1.95 5.38 12.36
N PHE A 39 -1.06 5.35 11.37
CA PHE A 39 -1.43 5.21 9.97
C PHE A 39 -2.29 3.95 9.90
N THR A 40 -3.59 4.15 9.71
CA THR A 40 -4.57 3.05 9.63
C THR A 40 -4.28 2.10 8.47
N TRP A 41 -3.46 2.54 7.52
CA TRP A 41 -2.79 1.75 6.49
C TRP A 41 -1.38 1.38 6.98
N GLU A 42 -1.29 0.39 7.85
CA GLU A 42 -0.05 -0.36 7.94
C GLU A 42 0.16 -1.01 6.56
N GLU A 43 1.00 -0.40 5.72
CA GLU A 43 1.46 -0.98 4.46
C GLU A 43 2.32 -2.21 4.80
N TYR A 44 1.65 -3.32 5.08
CA TYR A 44 2.31 -4.61 5.24
C TYR A 44 2.92 -5.00 3.90
N GLY A 45 4.26 -4.99 3.84
CA GLY A 45 4.99 -5.56 2.72
C GLY A 45 4.76 -7.06 2.66
N LEU A 46 3.98 -7.51 1.68
CA LEU A 46 3.83 -8.93 1.37
C LEU A 46 4.96 -9.38 0.45
N ASP A 47 5.67 -10.46 0.80
CA ASP A 47 6.63 -11.06 -0.13
C ASP A 47 5.87 -11.86 -1.21
N ILE A 48 6.00 -11.40 -2.45
CA ILE A 48 5.32 -11.97 -3.63
C ILE A 48 6.26 -12.86 -4.47
N ARG A 49 7.46 -13.18 -3.99
CA ARG A 49 8.47 -13.93 -4.78
C ARG A 49 8.21 -15.44 -4.72
N ASP A 50 7.17 -15.89 -5.42
CA ASP A 50 6.83 -17.32 -5.55
C ASP A 50 7.03 -17.81 -6.99
N THR A 51 7.52 -19.04 -7.12
CA THR A 51 7.64 -19.79 -8.39
C THR A 51 6.29 -20.12 -9.03
N ALA A 52 5.21 -20.13 -8.26
CA ALA A 52 3.86 -20.40 -8.76
C ALA A 52 3.30 -19.27 -9.65
N ILE A 53 3.93 -18.08 -9.64
CA ILE A 53 3.46 -16.92 -10.38
C ILE A 53 3.90 -17.01 -11.84
N THR A 54 2.93 -16.97 -12.75
CA THR A 54 3.18 -16.88 -14.19
C THR A 54 3.13 -15.42 -14.64
N TRP A 55 4.25 -14.89 -15.11
CA TRP A 55 4.37 -13.51 -15.58
C TRP A 55 3.97 -13.40 -17.05
N LEU A 56 3.18 -12.39 -17.40
CA LEU A 56 2.71 -12.16 -18.77
C LEU A 56 3.64 -11.24 -19.58
N ASN A 57 4.39 -10.37 -18.91
CA ASN A 57 5.35 -9.46 -19.51
C ASN A 57 6.63 -9.35 -18.68
N ASP A 58 7.70 -8.92 -19.35
CA ASP A 58 8.96 -8.56 -18.73
C ASP A 58 9.46 -7.21 -19.28
N LEU A 59 9.34 -6.18 -18.45
CA LEU A 59 9.78 -4.82 -18.75
C LEU A 59 11.28 -4.72 -19.07
N GLU A 60 12.10 -5.67 -18.61
CA GLU A 60 13.55 -5.66 -18.78
C GLU A 60 14.06 -6.52 -19.95
N SER A 61 13.18 -7.32 -20.57
CA SER A 61 13.59 -8.27 -21.61
C SER A 61 12.80 -8.09 -22.90
N ASP A 62 11.51 -7.76 -22.82
CA ASP A 62 10.65 -7.74 -24.01
C ASP A 62 11.00 -6.60 -24.97
N GLU A 63 10.98 -6.89 -26.27
CA GLU A 63 11.29 -5.92 -27.32
C GLU A 63 10.33 -4.72 -27.31
N ARG A 64 9.10 -4.91 -26.84
CA ARG A 64 8.07 -3.88 -26.69
C ARG A 64 8.56 -2.70 -25.85
N TYR A 65 9.39 -2.95 -24.84
CA TYR A 65 9.89 -1.93 -23.91
C TYR A 65 11.30 -1.42 -24.26
N ARG A 66 11.89 -1.88 -25.37
CA ARG A 66 13.27 -1.53 -25.77
C ARG A 66 13.49 -0.03 -25.96
N ARG A 67 12.45 0.71 -26.31
CA ARG A 67 12.52 2.18 -26.50
C ARG A 67 12.58 2.97 -25.19
N TRP A 68 12.29 2.32 -24.06
CA TRP A 68 12.22 3.00 -22.77
C TRP A 68 13.61 3.16 -22.15
N PRO A 69 13.83 4.23 -21.38
CA PRO A 69 15.07 4.41 -20.65
C PRO A 69 15.24 3.31 -19.58
N SER A 70 16.48 3.01 -19.21
CA SER A 70 16.82 2.01 -18.19
C SER A 70 17.50 2.60 -16.95
N SER A 71 17.61 3.93 -16.87
CA SER A 71 18.28 4.62 -15.76
C SER A 71 17.31 4.92 -14.63
N PHE A 72 17.65 4.56 -13.40
CA PHE A 72 16.87 4.94 -12.22
C PHE A 72 16.85 6.45 -11.99
N MET A 73 17.83 7.19 -12.52
CA MET A 73 17.84 8.66 -12.44
C MET A 73 16.62 9.28 -13.13
N ASP A 74 16.02 8.59 -14.09
CA ASP A 74 14.80 9.05 -14.75
C ASP A 74 13.62 9.13 -13.79
N LEU A 75 13.59 8.34 -12.70
CA LEU A 75 12.53 8.42 -11.68
C LEU A 75 12.58 9.74 -10.90
N LEU A 76 13.76 10.34 -10.76
CA LEU A 76 13.96 11.58 -10.01
C LEU A 76 13.60 12.83 -10.81
N ARG A 77 13.36 12.69 -12.12
CA ARG A 77 12.95 13.83 -12.94
C ARG A 77 11.49 14.20 -12.61
N PRO A 78 11.16 15.49 -12.49
CA PRO A 78 9.80 15.93 -12.24
C PRO A 78 8.81 15.34 -13.25
N THR A 79 7.67 14.86 -12.76
CA THR A 79 6.57 14.30 -13.53
C THR A 79 5.27 14.85 -12.95
N TYR A 80 4.21 14.94 -13.78
CA TYR A 80 2.90 15.28 -13.29
C TYR A 80 2.41 14.26 -12.24
N PRO A 81 1.86 14.73 -11.10
CA PRO A 81 1.38 13.84 -10.06
C PRO A 81 0.33 12.88 -10.61
N GLY A 82 0.45 11.60 -10.28
CA GLY A 82 -0.44 10.53 -10.74
C GLY A 82 -0.04 9.85 -12.06
N MET A 83 1.03 10.29 -12.73
CA MET A 83 1.51 9.64 -13.95
C MET A 83 2.60 8.61 -13.65
N LEU A 84 2.39 7.37 -14.09
CA LEU A 84 3.43 6.33 -14.06
C LEU A 84 4.49 6.61 -15.13
N ARG A 85 5.76 6.54 -14.73
CA ARG A 85 6.88 6.80 -15.63
C ARG A 85 7.28 5.54 -16.39
N ASN A 86 7.35 5.65 -17.71
CA ASN A 86 7.85 4.58 -18.57
C ASN A 86 9.34 4.35 -18.31
N LEU A 87 9.66 3.22 -17.70
CA LEU A 87 11.03 2.81 -17.39
C LEU A 87 11.18 1.31 -17.63
N ARG A 88 12.27 0.93 -18.30
CA ARG A 88 12.61 -0.45 -18.63
C ARG A 88 13.19 -1.19 -17.42
N ARG A 89 12.46 -1.16 -16.29
CA ARG A 89 12.85 -1.69 -14.98
C ARG A 89 11.66 -2.29 -14.25
N ASN A 90 11.88 -3.40 -13.55
CA ASN A 90 10.84 -4.05 -12.76
C ASN A 90 10.63 -3.35 -11.40
N ILE A 91 9.70 -2.40 -11.35
CA ILE A 91 9.40 -1.61 -10.13
C ILE A 91 7.99 -1.90 -9.60
N TYR A 92 7.00 -1.93 -10.50
CA TYR A 92 5.60 -2.14 -10.17
C TYR A 92 5.19 -3.54 -10.59
N ASN A 93 4.62 -4.31 -9.68
CA ASN A 93 4.14 -5.67 -9.91
C ASN A 93 2.65 -5.73 -9.59
N TYR A 94 1.86 -6.29 -10.51
CA TYR A 94 0.43 -6.52 -10.39
C TYR A 94 0.15 -8.02 -10.40
N VAL A 95 0.12 -8.61 -9.21
CA VAL A 95 -0.16 -10.04 -9.03
C VAL A 95 -1.64 -10.23 -8.73
N ILE A 96 -2.29 -11.08 -9.52
CA ILE A 96 -3.70 -11.45 -9.33
C ILE A 96 -3.82 -12.95 -9.07
N ILE A 97 -4.63 -13.30 -8.07
CA ILE A 97 -5.04 -14.68 -7.82
C ILE A 97 -6.39 -14.87 -8.48
N VAL A 98 -6.45 -15.77 -9.45
CA VAL A 98 -7.65 -16.01 -10.27
C VAL A 98 -8.20 -17.38 -9.95
N ASP A 99 -9.44 -17.41 -9.45
CA ASP A 99 -10.25 -18.62 -9.42
C ASP A 99 -11.04 -18.71 -10.74
N PRO A 100 -10.80 -19.73 -11.59
CA PRO A 100 -11.49 -19.87 -12.87
C PRO A 100 -12.97 -20.21 -12.73
N THR A 101 -13.42 -20.64 -11.55
CA THR A 101 -14.82 -21.01 -11.29
C THR A 101 -15.66 -19.84 -10.77
N SER A 102 -15.02 -18.79 -10.25
CA SER A 102 -15.69 -17.65 -9.63
C SER A 102 -15.77 -16.45 -10.59
N PRO A 103 -16.96 -15.88 -10.84
CA PRO A 103 -17.09 -14.68 -11.68
C PRO A 103 -16.45 -13.42 -11.05
N ALA A 104 -16.13 -13.46 -9.75
CA ALA A 104 -15.48 -12.34 -9.05
C ALA A 104 -14.04 -12.11 -9.51
N SER A 105 -13.42 -13.07 -10.21
CA SER A 105 -12.06 -12.94 -10.75
C SER A 105 -11.99 -12.14 -12.06
N GLY A 106 -13.14 -11.85 -12.69
CA GLY A 106 -13.23 -11.11 -13.94
C GLY A 106 -12.75 -9.65 -13.88
N PRO A 107 -13.19 -8.82 -12.92
CA PRO A 107 -12.79 -7.42 -12.86
C PRO A 107 -11.27 -7.20 -12.70
N PRO A 108 -10.55 -7.90 -11.80
CA PRO A 108 -9.09 -7.81 -11.72
C PRO A 108 -8.39 -8.21 -13.02
N LEU A 109 -8.88 -9.27 -13.69
CA LEU A 109 -8.33 -9.72 -14.96
C LEU A 109 -8.49 -8.67 -16.07
N LYS A 110 -9.67 -8.04 -16.16
CA LYS A 110 -9.94 -6.97 -17.13
C LYS A 110 -9.06 -5.74 -16.88
N LEU A 111 -8.78 -5.41 -15.63
CA LEU A 111 -7.82 -4.36 -15.29
C LEU A 111 -6.42 -4.73 -15.76
N GLY A 112 -5.97 -5.97 -15.50
CA GLY A 112 -4.69 -6.48 -16.00
C GLY A 112 -4.54 -6.38 -17.52
N GLU A 113 -5.58 -6.76 -18.27
CA GLU A 113 -5.60 -6.62 -19.73
C GLU A 113 -5.47 -5.14 -20.17
N THR A 114 -6.18 -4.25 -19.48
CA THR A 114 -6.17 -2.81 -19.76
C THR A 114 -4.81 -2.19 -19.46
N LEU A 115 -4.03 -2.73 -18.52
CA LEU A 115 -2.65 -2.30 -18.23
C LEU A 115 -1.65 -2.87 -19.24
N LEU A 116 -1.87 -4.10 -19.70
CA LEU A 116 -0.95 -4.78 -20.61
C LEU A 116 -1.02 -4.24 -22.06
N SER A 117 -2.23 -3.92 -22.53
CA SER A 117 -2.48 -3.43 -23.90
C SER A 117 -1.70 -2.14 -24.26
N PRO A 118 -1.79 -1.04 -23.47
CA PRO A 118 -1.07 0.20 -23.76
C PRO A 118 0.42 0.15 -23.37
N ALA A 119 0.95 -1.02 -23.00
CA ALA A 119 2.30 -1.19 -22.48
C ALA A 119 2.56 -0.27 -21.27
N THR A 120 1.69 -0.31 -20.26
CA THR A 120 1.92 0.42 -19.00
C THR A 120 3.19 -0.11 -18.30
N PRO A 121 3.94 0.71 -17.53
CA PRO A 121 5.16 0.28 -16.81
C PRO A 121 4.83 -0.55 -15.56
N VAL A 122 4.04 -1.61 -15.73
CA VAL A 122 3.63 -2.55 -14.68
C VAL A 122 3.87 -3.96 -15.21
N ARG A 123 4.44 -4.80 -14.37
CA ARG A 123 4.63 -6.23 -14.60
C ARG A 123 3.49 -7.04 -14.00
#